data_AF-A0A1I4CNG3-F1
#
_entry.id   AF-A0A1I4CNG3-F1
#
_cell.length_a   1.000
_cell.length_b   1.000
_cell.length_c   1.000
_cell.angle_alpha   90.00
_cell.angle_beta   90.00
_cell.angle_gamma   90.00
#
_symmetry.space_group_name_H-M   'P 1'
#
loop_
_entity.id
_entity.type
_entity.pdbx_description
1 polymer ?
#
loop_
_entity_poly.entity_id
_entity_poly.type
_entity_poly.pdbx_seq_one_letter_code
_entity_poly.pdbx_strand_id
1 'polypeptide(L)'
;MPGYFLISNEYPLPSDEIGSYPYKVVVIVNEYTQSSAEDHTFFYCLAPQVTIIGSKTAAANGAIFSFPLPGGIITSMTGIGVYYPDGTCMQRTGVRIDEEIKPTIDGIKKGKDEPLERAIEIVKGK
;
A
#
# COMPACT_ATOMS: atom_id res chain seq x y z
N MET A 1 9.72 -21.58 19.26
CA MET A 1 8.69 -22.60 18.92
C MET A 1 8.06 -22.24 17.58
N PRO A 2 7.66 -23.21 16.76
CA PRO A 2 6.78 -22.95 15.62
C PRO A 2 5.53 -22.19 16.09
N GLY A 3 5.14 -21.13 15.37
CA GLY A 3 3.98 -20.30 15.72
C GLY A 3 4.21 -19.21 16.78
N TYR A 4 5.45 -19.00 17.23
CA TYR A 4 5.79 -17.86 18.09
C TYR A 4 6.05 -16.61 17.23
N PHE A 5 5.24 -15.56 17.43
CA PHE A 5 5.38 -14.29 16.71
C PHE A 5 6.06 -13.25 17.60
N LEU A 6 7.01 -12.50 17.03
CA LEU A 6 7.59 -11.32 17.64
C LEU A 6 6.90 -10.08 17.04
N ILE A 7 6.45 -9.18 17.90
CA ILE A 7 6.01 -7.85 17.48
C ILE A 7 7.21 -6.93 17.60
N SER A 8 7.60 -6.32 16.48
CA SER A 8 8.59 -5.25 16.47
C SER A 8 7.88 -3.93 16.17
N ASN A 9 8.23 -2.90 16.93
CA ASN A 9 7.78 -1.52 16.72
C ASN A 9 8.90 -0.66 16.10
N GLU A 10 9.97 -1.28 15.58
CA GLU A 10 11.17 -0.59 15.11
C GLU A 10 11.05 -0.12 13.65
N TYR A 11 10.09 0.75 13.37
CA TYR A 11 10.16 1.60 12.17
C TYR A 11 10.36 3.05 12.63
N PRO A 12 11.62 3.51 12.77
CA PRO A 12 11.86 4.91 13.05
C PRO A 12 11.25 5.75 11.93
N LEU A 13 10.54 6.81 12.30
CA LEU A 13 10.09 7.79 11.33
C LEU A 13 11.32 8.38 10.62
N PRO A 14 11.23 8.72 9.32
CA PRO A 14 12.32 9.35 8.61
C PRO A 14 12.81 10.60 9.36
N SER A 15 14.13 10.83 9.41
CA SER A 15 14.65 12.04 10.04
C SER A 15 14.34 13.27 9.18
N ASP A 16 14.13 14.41 9.82
CA ASP A 16 13.91 15.70 9.13
C ASP A 16 15.19 16.26 8.48
N GLU A 17 16.34 15.59 8.63
CA GLU A 17 17.67 16.09 8.22
C GLU A 17 17.82 16.27 6.69
N ILE A 18 17.16 15.42 5.89
CA ILE A 18 17.25 15.44 4.42
C ILE A 18 16.20 16.39 3.80
N GLY A 19 15.28 16.91 4.62
CA GLY A 19 14.15 17.72 4.19
C GLY A 19 12.99 16.88 3.61
N SER A 20 11.79 17.44 3.64
CA SER A 20 10.56 16.81 3.17
C SER A 20 10.04 17.46 1.89
N TYR A 21 9.33 16.69 1.06
CA TYR A 21 8.64 17.24 -0.11
C TYR A 21 7.41 18.04 0.35
N PRO A 22 7.34 19.37 0.12
CA PRO A 22 6.37 20.22 0.81
C PRO A 22 5.01 20.31 0.12
N TYR A 23 4.89 19.80 -1.10
CA TYR A 23 3.66 19.92 -1.89
C TYR A 23 2.77 18.69 -1.74
N LYS A 24 1.49 18.85 -2.12
CA LYS A 24 0.52 17.76 -2.14
C LYS A 24 1.02 16.59 -2.99
N VAL A 25 0.81 15.38 -2.48
CA VAL A 25 1.12 14.14 -3.17
C VAL A 25 -0.14 13.30 -3.22
N VAL A 26 -0.49 12.79 -4.39
CA VAL A 26 -1.60 11.84 -4.55
C VAL A 26 -1.03 10.50 -4.97
N VAL A 27 -1.34 9.45 -4.22
CA VAL A 27 -0.94 8.08 -4.52
C VAL A 27 -2.16 7.35 -5.07
N ILE A 28 -2.07 6.88 -6.31
CA ILE A 28 -3.14 6.13 -6.98
C ILE A 28 -2.85 4.64 -6.82
N VAL A 29 -3.80 3.89 -6.27
CA VAL A 29 -3.65 2.44 -6.04
C VAL A 29 -4.82 1.64 -6.60
N ASN A 30 -4.57 0.36 -6.85
CA ASN A 30 -5.58 -0.57 -7.36
C ASN A 30 -5.27 -2.02 -6.96
N GLU A 31 -6.03 -2.98 -7.48
CA GLU A 31 -5.88 -4.42 -7.20
C GLU A 31 -4.52 -5.00 -7.59
N TYR A 32 -3.73 -4.30 -8.42
CA TYR A 32 -2.37 -4.69 -8.80
C TYR A 32 -1.30 -4.11 -7.85
N THR A 33 -1.66 -3.17 -6.98
CA THR A 33 -0.79 -2.68 -5.92
C THR A 33 -0.60 -3.81 -4.90
N GLN A 34 0.59 -4.42 -4.90
CA GLN A 34 0.89 -5.63 -4.14
C GLN A 34 2.25 -5.53 -3.43
N SER A 35 2.35 -6.12 -2.24
CA SER A 35 3.64 -6.32 -1.54
C SER A 35 4.35 -5.00 -1.29
N SER A 36 5.56 -4.81 -1.80
CA SER A 36 6.34 -3.57 -1.61
C SER A 36 5.57 -2.32 -2.03
N ALA A 37 4.69 -2.38 -3.04
CA ALA A 37 3.87 -1.22 -3.41
C ALA A 37 2.86 -0.84 -2.30
N GLU A 38 2.38 -1.83 -1.54
CA GLU A 38 1.52 -1.61 -0.37
C GLU A 38 2.32 -1.06 0.81
N ASP A 39 3.57 -1.52 1.02
CA ASP A 39 4.48 -0.93 2.02
C ASP A 39 4.73 0.55 1.75
N HIS A 40 5.09 0.91 0.52
CA HIS A 40 5.33 2.31 0.16
C HIS A 40 4.08 3.16 0.39
N THR A 41 2.93 2.68 -0.03
CA THR A 41 1.64 3.37 0.18
C THR A 41 1.35 3.58 1.67
N PHE A 42 1.58 2.56 2.50
CA PHE A 42 1.46 2.64 3.95
C PHE A 42 2.40 3.68 4.57
N PHE A 43 3.66 3.73 4.16
CA PHE A 43 4.60 4.72 4.70
C PHE A 43 4.26 6.13 4.21
N TYR A 44 3.80 6.30 2.97
CA TYR A 44 3.40 7.61 2.45
C TYR A 44 2.20 8.20 3.18
N CYS A 45 1.25 7.38 3.64
CA CYS A 45 0.08 7.90 4.36
C CYS A 45 0.41 8.53 5.73
N LEU A 46 1.65 8.37 6.23
CA LEU A 46 2.10 9.04 7.45
C LEU A 46 2.36 10.54 7.25
N ALA A 47 2.54 10.98 6.00
CA ALA A 47 2.75 12.39 5.67
C ALA A 47 1.40 13.12 5.49
N PRO A 48 1.16 14.25 6.17
CA PRO A 48 -0.15 14.93 6.17
C PRO A 48 -0.57 15.50 4.81
N GLN A 49 0.37 15.66 3.88
CA GLN A 49 0.14 16.17 2.52
C GLN A 49 -0.13 15.07 1.48
N VAL A 50 -0.16 13.80 1.90
CA VAL A 50 -0.45 12.66 1.03
C VAL A 50 -1.94 12.32 1.07
N THR A 51 -2.52 12.03 -0.09
CA THR A 51 -3.87 11.47 -0.21
C THR A 51 -3.81 10.20 -1.05
N ILE A 52 -4.38 9.10 -0.55
CA ILE A 52 -4.47 7.82 -1.25
C ILE A 52 -5.84 7.69 -1.90
N ILE A 53 -5.84 7.52 -3.21
CA ILE A 53 -7.07 7.35 -4.00
C ILE A 53 -7.02 6.06 -4.80
N GLY A 54 -8.19 5.60 -5.24
CA GLY A 54 -8.29 4.49 -6.18
C GLY A 54 -9.12 3.34 -5.62
N SER A 55 -8.64 2.11 -5.72
CA SER A 55 -9.40 0.94 -5.28
C SER A 55 -8.60 0.01 -4.39
N LYS A 56 -9.30 -0.97 -3.79
CA LYS A 56 -8.71 -1.93 -2.87
C LYS A 56 -7.48 -2.62 -3.48
N THR A 57 -6.39 -2.63 -2.73
CA THR A 57 -5.12 -3.26 -3.12
C THR A 57 -5.16 -4.78 -3.02
N ALA A 58 -4.12 -5.46 -3.50
CA ALA A 58 -4.02 -6.92 -3.50
C ALA A 58 -4.10 -7.53 -2.09
N ALA A 59 -3.77 -6.73 -1.06
CA ALA A 59 -3.79 -7.11 0.34
C ALA A 59 -2.83 -8.27 0.64
N ALA A 60 -1.66 -8.25 0.01
CA ALA A 60 -0.64 -9.31 0.05
C ALA A 60 0.71 -8.78 0.54
N ASN A 61 0.66 -7.79 1.43
CA ASN A 61 1.82 -7.32 2.16
C ASN A 61 2.27 -8.35 3.22
N GLY A 62 3.59 -8.50 3.42
CA GLY A 62 4.12 -9.36 4.49
C GLY A 62 5.36 -10.20 4.20
N ALA A 63 6.22 -9.79 3.24
CA ALA A 63 7.51 -10.43 2.88
C ALA A 63 7.46 -11.94 2.57
N ILE A 64 8.12 -12.35 1.49
CA ILE A 64 8.15 -13.78 1.11
C ILE A 64 9.22 -14.50 1.92
N PHE A 65 8.82 -15.59 2.59
CA PHE A 65 9.72 -16.57 3.17
C PHE A 65 9.65 -17.87 2.36
N SER A 66 10.74 -18.21 1.69
CA SER A 66 10.84 -19.43 0.87
C SER A 66 11.57 -20.54 1.63
N PHE A 67 11.08 -21.78 1.54
CA PHE A 67 11.66 -22.93 2.21
C PHE A 67 11.55 -24.21 1.37
N PRO A 68 12.50 -25.15 1.51
CA PRO A 68 12.48 -26.41 0.79
C PRO A 68 11.57 -27.45 1.47
N LEU A 69 10.99 -28.33 0.66
CA LEU A 69 10.29 -29.55 1.05
C LEU A 69 11.06 -30.78 0.55
N PRO A 70 10.83 -31.97 1.14
CA PRO A 70 11.41 -33.21 0.65
C PRO A 70 11.14 -33.43 -0.86
N GLY A 71 12.10 -34.02 -1.56
CA GLY A 71 12.00 -34.22 -3.01
C GLY A 71 12.42 -33.01 -3.86
N GLY A 72 13.02 -31.98 -3.25
CA GLY A 72 13.59 -30.84 -3.98
C GLY A 72 12.57 -29.76 -4.39
N ILE A 73 11.35 -29.81 -3.82
CA ILE A 73 10.31 -28.81 -4.06
C ILE A 73 10.62 -27.56 -3.22
N ILE A 74 10.57 -26.39 -3.84
CA ILE A 74 10.65 -25.10 -3.13
C ILE A 74 9.25 -24.51 -3.06
N THR A 75 8.83 -24.10 -1.87
CA THR A 75 7.57 -23.39 -1.66
C THR A 75 7.84 -22.11 -0.88
N SER A 76 6.83 -21.25 -0.76
CA SER A 76 6.93 -20.03 0.04
C SER A 76 5.64 -19.72 0.79
N MET A 77 5.77 -18.85 1.80
CA MET A 77 4.67 -18.30 2.57
C MET A 77 4.96 -16.84 2.93
N THR A 78 3.93 -16.09 3.31
CA THR A 78 4.10 -14.78 3.96
C THR A 78 4.82 -14.96 5.29
N GLY A 79 5.89 -14.19 5.51
CA GLY A 79 6.75 -14.32 6.68
C GLY A 79 6.48 -13.31 7.80
N ILE A 80 5.78 -12.21 7.50
CA ILE A 80 5.58 -11.07 8.41
C ILE A 80 4.13 -10.61 8.34
N GLY A 81 3.54 -10.28 9.49
CA GLY A 81 2.27 -9.57 9.57
C GLY A 81 2.49 -8.06 9.67
N VAL A 82 1.84 -7.28 8.81
CA VAL A 82 1.91 -5.82 8.82
C VAL A 82 0.61 -5.24 9.39
N TYR A 83 0.76 -4.36 10.38
CA TYR A 83 -0.34 -3.79 11.16
C TYR A 83 -0.23 -2.27 11.23
N TYR A 84 -1.38 -1.59 11.17
CA TYR A 84 -1.49 -0.18 11.50
C TYR A 84 -1.29 0.05 13.02
N PRO A 85 -1.02 1.28 13.45
CA PRO A 85 -0.86 1.60 14.88
C PRO A 85 -2.07 1.25 15.76
N ASP A 86 -3.27 1.17 15.18
CA ASP A 86 -4.49 0.73 15.89
C ASP A 86 -4.69 -0.80 15.90
N GLY A 87 -3.70 -1.56 15.42
CA GLY A 87 -3.72 -3.02 15.38
C GLY A 87 -4.50 -3.61 14.21
N THR A 88 -5.04 -2.80 13.29
CA THR A 88 -5.69 -3.34 12.10
C THR A 88 -4.66 -3.93 11.14
N CYS A 89 -4.91 -5.16 10.68
CA CYS A 89 -4.02 -5.83 9.73
C CYS A 89 -4.30 -5.35 8.31
N MET A 90 -3.24 -5.20 7.50
CA MET A 90 -3.34 -4.88 6.07
C MET A 90 -3.57 -6.13 5.20
N GLN A 91 -3.16 -7.31 5.67
CA GLN A 91 -3.30 -8.54 4.88
C GLN A 91 -4.79 -8.89 4.72
N ARG A 92 -5.20 -9.25 3.50
CA ARG A 92 -6.60 -9.51 3.06
C ARG A 92 -7.55 -8.28 3.04
N THR A 93 -7.19 -7.19 3.70
CA THR A 93 -7.97 -5.94 3.76
C THR A 93 -7.45 -4.87 2.80
N GLY A 94 -6.14 -4.82 2.57
CA GLY A 94 -5.46 -3.84 1.72
C GLY A 94 -5.08 -2.57 2.49
N VAL A 95 -4.48 -1.62 1.78
CA VAL A 95 -4.18 -0.30 2.34
C VAL A 95 -5.48 0.49 2.58
N ARG A 96 -5.43 1.46 3.50
CA ARG A 96 -6.51 2.44 3.66
C ARG A 96 -6.56 3.37 2.45
N ILE A 97 -7.77 3.57 1.95
CA ILE A 97 -8.07 4.45 0.81
C ILE A 97 -8.85 5.65 1.36
N ASP A 98 -8.39 6.86 1.07
CA ASP A 98 -9.07 8.10 1.50
C ASP A 98 -10.28 8.40 0.60
N GLU A 99 -10.14 8.17 -0.71
CA GLU A 99 -11.21 8.36 -1.71
C GLU A 99 -11.25 7.18 -2.70
N GLU A 100 -12.36 6.43 -2.71
CA GLU A 100 -12.53 5.30 -3.63
C GLU A 100 -12.92 5.78 -5.04
N ILE A 101 -12.10 5.44 -6.03
CA ILE A 101 -12.26 5.82 -7.43
C ILE A 101 -11.85 4.66 -8.31
N LYS A 102 -12.72 4.29 -9.25
CA LYS A 102 -12.48 3.21 -10.20
C LYS A 102 -12.69 3.72 -11.61
N PRO A 103 -11.89 3.24 -12.58
CA PRO A 103 -12.20 3.46 -13.98
C PRO A 103 -13.62 3.01 -14.30
N THR A 104 -14.37 3.81 -15.03
CA THR A 104 -15.71 3.41 -15.47
C THR A 104 -15.64 2.76 -16.85
N ILE A 105 -16.64 1.92 -17.17
CA ILE A 105 -16.73 1.32 -18.51
C ILE A 105 -16.80 2.40 -19.60
N ASP A 106 -17.51 3.50 -19.33
CA ASP A 106 -17.62 4.62 -20.27
C ASP A 106 -16.31 5.41 -20.38
N GLY A 107 -15.60 5.61 -19.27
CA GLY A 107 -14.28 6.22 -19.24
C GLY A 107 -13.26 5.43 -20.07
N ILE A 108 -13.18 4.12 -19.85
CA ILE A 108 -12.31 3.21 -20.63
C ILE A 108 -12.63 3.31 -22.12
N LYS A 109 -13.92 3.28 -22.51
CA LYS A 109 -14.35 3.42 -23.91
C LYS A 109 -13.94 4.75 -24.54
N LYS A 110 -13.82 5.81 -23.73
CA LYS A 110 -13.46 7.17 -24.14
C LYS A 110 -11.98 7.50 -23.94
N GLY A 111 -11.18 6.55 -23.46
CA GLY A 111 -9.76 6.77 -23.14
C GLY A 111 -9.55 7.74 -21.96
N LYS A 112 -10.52 7.83 -21.05
CA LYS A 112 -10.40 8.60 -19.81
C LYS A 112 -9.83 7.75 -18.70
N ASP A 113 -9.01 8.37 -17.87
CA ASP A 113 -8.45 7.80 -16.65
C ASP A 113 -8.99 8.61 -15.46
N GLU A 114 -10.15 8.20 -14.95
CA GLU A 114 -10.84 8.93 -13.88
C GLU A 114 -10.01 9.04 -12.58
N PRO A 115 -9.29 7.99 -12.12
CA PRO A 115 -8.34 8.12 -11.02
C PRO A 115 -7.28 9.19 -11.26
N LEU A 116 -6.68 9.24 -12.46
CA LEU A 116 -5.68 10.26 -12.79
C LEU A 116 -6.29 11.67 -12.88
N GLU A 117 -7.46 11.81 -13.51
CA GLU A 117 -8.18 13.08 -13.59
C GLU A 117 -8.47 13.63 -12.18
N ARG A 118 -8.94 12.77 -11.26
CA ARG A 118 -9.14 13.17 -9.87
C ARG A 118 -7.85 13.55 -9.17
N ALA A 119 -6.77 12.78 -9.34
CA ALA A 119 -5.48 13.12 -8.74
C ALA A 119 -5.04 14.54 -9.13
N ILE A 120 -5.22 14.91 -10.40
CA ILE A 120 -4.91 16.25 -10.90
C ILE A 120 -5.78 17.33 -10.24
N GLU A 121 -7.07 17.06 -9.99
CA GLU A 121 -7.96 17.98 -9.28
C GLU A 121 -7.50 18.22 -7.84
N ILE A 122 -7.21 17.15 -7.10
CA ILE A 122 -6.74 17.21 -5.70
C ILE A 122 -5.45 18.03 -5.59
N VAL A 123 -4.48 17.78 -6.49
CA VAL A 123 -3.22 18.52 -6.54
C VAL A 123 -3.46 20.00 -6.85
N LYS A 124 -4.41 20.33 -7.73
CA LYS A 124 -4.82 21.72 -8.05
C LYS A 124 -5.67 22.37 -6.95
N GLY A 125 -6.07 21.65 -5.91
CA GLY A 125 -6.94 22.15 -4.84
C GLY A 125 -8.39 22.35 -5.27
N LYS A 126 -8.87 21.52 -6.19
CA LYS A 126 -10.25 21.49 -6.66
C LYS A 126 -11.02 20.31 -6.09
#